data_AF-A0A1H9GBZ5-F1
#
_entry.id   AF-A0A1H9GBZ5-F1
#
_cell.length_a   1.000
_cell.length_b   1.000
_cell.length_c   1.000
_cell.angle_alpha   90.00
_cell.angle_beta   90.00
_cell.angle_gamma   90.00
#
_symmetry.space_group_name_H-M   'P 1'
#
loop_
_entity.id
_entity.type
_entity.pdbx_description
1 polymer ?
#
loop_
_entity_poly.entity_id
_entity_poly.type
_entity_poly.pdbx_seq_one_letter_code
_entity_poly.pdbx_strand_id
1 'polypeptide(L)'
;MTDRRTFLTGLALASIAAPAAAQTLVCTASPFAVALAEYRSARAVFDRSMHLPDADACTLAGNASDDAFERMLLAPASSIADIATKLEIALVEYEGCDFDEKRLAIIAKDVRRLAGEA
;
A
#
# COMPACT_ATOMS: atom_id res chain seq x y z
N MET A 1 -7.66 45.64 -36.95
CA MET A 1 -7.51 44.21 -37.30
C MET A 1 -6.07 43.84 -36.97
N THR A 2 -5.84 43.36 -35.74
CA THR A 2 -4.50 43.16 -35.20
C THR A 2 -4.23 41.66 -35.16
N ASP A 3 -3.13 41.29 -35.79
CA ASP A 3 -2.81 39.95 -36.27
C ASP A 3 -2.64 38.95 -35.11
N ARG A 4 -3.50 37.92 -35.05
CA ARG A 4 -3.48 36.85 -34.02
C ARG A 4 -2.18 36.03 -34.04
N ARG A 5 -1.43 36.07 -35.14
CA ARG A 5 -0.18 35.32 -35.29
C ARG A 5 0.92 35.83 -34.37
N THR A 6 1.01 37.14 -34.13
CA THR A 6 2.06 37.73 -33.30
C THR A 6 1.91 37.38 -31.81
N PHE A 7 0.69 37.12 -31.34
CA PHE A 7 0.43 36.73 -29.96
C PHE A 7 0.92 35.31 -29.66
N LEU A 8 0.74 34.38 -30.61
CA LEU A 8 1.17 32.99 -30.44
C LEU A 8 2.70 32.84 -30.52
N THR A 9 3.40 33.66 -31.32
CA THR A 9 4.87 33.67 -31.33
C THR A 9 5.46 34.26 -30.06
N GLY A 10 4.79 35.25 -29.46
CA GLY A 10 5.18 35.81 -28.15
C GLY A 10 5.05 34.80 -27.01
N LEU A 11 4.02 33.94 -27.05
CA LEU A 11 3.84 32.88 -26.04
C LEU A 11 4.84 31.73 -26.20
N ALA A 12 5.38 31.51 -27.41
CA ALA A 12 6.32 30.43 -27.69
C ALA A 12 7.79 30.78 -27.36
N LEU A 13 8.12 32.06 -27.13
CA LEU A 13 9.48 32.53 -26.86
C LEU A 13 9.69 33.04 -25.42
N ALA A 14 8.63 33.17 -24.62
CA ALA A 14 8.73 33.53 -23.20
C ALA A 14 9.05 32.32 -22.28
N SER A 15 9.07 31.10 -22.81
CA SER A 15 9.29 29.87 -22.04
C SER A 15 10.76 29.44 -21.91
N ILE A 16 11.72 30.26 -22.36
CA ILE A 16 13.16 29.99 -22.25
C ILE A 16 13.82 30.80 -21.12
N ALA A 17 13.24 30.80 -19.92
CA ALA A 17 13.91 31.33 -18.73
C ALA A 17 13.29 30.85 -17.42
N ALA A 18 13.29 29.54 -17.19
CA ALA A 18 13.42 28.96 -15.86
C ALA A 18 13.68 27.46 -16.03
N PRO A 19 14.67 26.84 -15.37
CA PRO A 19 14.50 25.45 -15.03
C PRO A 19 13.30 25.41 -14.08
N ALA A 20 12.12 25.14 -14.62
CA ALA A 20 11.03 24.61 -13.82
C ALA A 20 11.62 23.32 -13.24
N ALA A 21 12.09 23.37 -12.00
CA ALA A 21 12.41 22.19 -11.25
C ALA A 21 11.19 21.29 -11.43
N ALA A 22 11.35 20.21 -12.19
CA ALA A 22 10.38 19.15 -12.20
C ALA A 22 10.29 18.75 -10.74
N GLN A 23 9.23 19.22 -10.07
CA GLN A 23 8.87 18.72 -8.77
C GLN A 23 8.48 17.28 -9.07
N THR A 24 9.46 16.38 -9.00
CA THR A 24 9.22 14.96 -8.90
C THR A 24 8.35 14.82 -7.67
N LEU A 25 7.04 14.73 -7.88
CA LEU A 25 6.10 14.41 -6.82
C LEU A 25 6.46 12.99 -6.42
N VAL A 26 7.35 12.86 -5.43
CA VAL A 26 7.64 11.57 -4.83
C VAL A 26 6.36 11.21 -4.09
N CYS A 27 5.47 10.46 -4.76
CA CYS A 27 4.41 9.76 -4.08
C CYS A 27 5.07 8.73 -3.17
N THR A 28 5.46 9.14 -1.97
CA THR A 28 5.88 8.19 -0.94
C THR A 28 4.67 7.35 -0.60
N ALA A 29 4.70 6.08 -1.02
CA ALA A 29 3.68 5.12 -0.64
C ALA A 29 3.56 5.11 0.88
N SER A 30 2.33 5.03 1.40
CA SER A 30 2.12 4.92 2.84
C SER A 30 2.80 3.66 3.36
N PRO A 31 3.23 3.62 4.64
CA PRO A 31 3.80 2.42 5.24
C PRO A 31 2.89 1.19 5.07
N PHE A 32 1.58 1.40 5.20
CA PHE A 32 0.58 0.36 4.94
C PHE A 32 0.58 -0.11 3.49
N ALA A 33 0.60 0.80 2.51
CA ALA A 33 0.60 0.42 1.09
C ALA A 33 1.84 -0.40 0.69
N VAL A 34 3.01 -0.07 1.26
CA VAL A 34 4.24 -0.85 1.07
C VAL A 34 4.07 -2.25 1.65
N ALA A 35 3.65 -2.36 2.92
CA ALA A 35 3.47 -3.65 3.58
C ALA A 35 2.38 -4.52 2.93
N LEU A 36 1.31 -3.91 2.43
CA LEU A 36 0.26 -4.59 1.68
C LEU A 36 0.78 -5.17 0.36
N ALA A 37 1.66 -4.44 -0.34
CA ALA A 37 2.28 -4.94 -1.57
C ALA A 37 3.23 -6.11 -1.30
N GLU A 38 4.01 -6.04 -0.22
CA GLU A 38 4.86 -7.15 0.24
C GLU A 38 4.00 -8.39 0.57
N TYR A 39 2.94 -8.22 1.35
CA TYR A 39 2.01 -9.29 1.70
C TYR A 39 1.42 -9.96 0.45
N ARG A 40 0.86 -9.18 -0.48
CA ARG A 40 0.28 -9.71 -1.72
C ARG A 40 1.31 -10.48 -2.56
N SER A 41 2.54 -9.99 -2.60
CA SER A 41 3.63 -10.65 -3.33
C SER A 41 4.01 -11.98 -2.68
N ALA A 42 4.15 -12.01 -1.35
CA ALA A 42 4.45 -13.22 -0.60
C ALA A 42 3.32 -14.25 -0.71
N ARG A 43 2.06 -13.81 -0.58
CA ARG A 43 0.89 -14.69 -0.72
C ARG A 43 0.80 -15.32 -2.10
N ALA A 44 1.03 -14.53 -3.16
CA ALA A 44 1.05 -15.06 -4.53
C ALA A 44 2.20 -16.06 -4.78
N VAL A 45 3.30 -15.99 -4.03
CA VAL A 45 4.36 -17.01 -4.06
C VAL A 45 3.90 -18.27 -3.34
N PHE A 46 3.30 -18.12 -2.15
CA PHE A 46 2.77 -19.24 -1.39
C PHE A 46 1.69 -20.02 -2.15
N ASP A 47 0.69 -19.32 -2.71
CA ASP A 47 -0.40 -19.95 -3.47
C ASP A 47 0.14 -20.77 -4.66
N ARG A 48 1.19 -20.28 -5.33
CA ARG A 48 1.86 -21.03 -6.42
C ARG A 48 2.65 -22.22 -5.89
N SER A 49 3.24 -22.12 -4.70
CA SER A 49 4.05 -23.17 -4.10
C SER A 49 3.23 -24.35 -3.58
N MET A 50 1.95 -24.14 -3.22
CA MET A 50 1.06 -25.19 -2.71
C MET A 50 0.88 -26.37 -3.68
N HIS A 51 1.08 -26.13 -4.99
CA HIS A 51 0.92 -27.16 -6.02
C HIS A 51 2.23 -27.87 -6.38
N LEU A 52 3.35 -27.49 -5.76
CA LEU A 52 4.65 -28.10 -6.00
C LEU A 52 4.86 -29.31 -5.07
N PRO A 53 5.58 -30.35 -5.51
CA PRO A 53 5.89 -31.52 -4.68
C PRO A 53 6.93 -31.23 -3.58
N ASP A 54 7.51 -30.04 -3.56
CA ASP A 54 8.52 -29.62 -2.58
C ASP A 54 7.86 -29.02 -1.34
N ALA A 55 7.69 -29.85 -0.32
CA ALA A 55 7.08 -29.48 0.95
C ALA A 55 7.89 -28.43 1.73
N ASP A 56 9.22 -28.43 1.58
CA ASP A 56 10.08 -27.47 2.27
C ASP A 56 9.92 -26.08 1.65
N ALA A 57 9.88 -26.01 0.31
CA ALA A 57 9.61 -24.76 -0.40
C ALA A 57 8.21 -24.21 -0.08
N CYS A 58 7.20 -25.08 0.01
CA CYS A 58 5.84 -24.70 0.39
C CYS A 58 5.80 -24.12 1.82
N THR A 59 6.48 -24.78 2.77
CA THR A 59 6.56 -24.32 4.17
C THR A 59 7.27 -22.97 4.28
N LEU A 60 8.40 -22.79 3.58
CA LEU A 60 9.13 -21.53 3.57
C LEU A 60 8.30 -20.39 2.97
N ALA A 61 7.56 -20.65 1.89
CA ALA A 61 6.69 -19.67 1.27
C ALA A 61 5.49 -19.31 2.17
N GLY A 62 4.92 -20.29 2.88
CA GLY A 62 3.87 -20.07 3.89
C GLY A 62 4.35 -19.16 5.01
N ASN A 63 5.50 -19.48 5.63
CA ASN A 63 6.09 -18.65 6.68
C ASN A 63 6.36 -17.21 6.19
N ALA A 64 6.87 -17.05 4.97
CA ALA A 64 7.11 -15.73 4.40
C ALA A 64 5.81 -14.94 4.16
N SER A 65 4.72 -15.62 3.78
CA SER A 65 3.39 -15.02 3.66
C SER A 65 2.86 -14.56 5.02
N ASP A 66 2.98 -15.39 6.04
CA ASP A 66 2.52 -15.10 7.40
C ASP A 66 3.29 -13.93 8.03
N ASP A 67 4.62 -13.92 7.89
CA ASP A 67 5.47 -12.81 8.34
C ASP A 67 5.10 -11.49 7.64
N ALA A 68 4.81 -11.54 6.34
CA ALA A 68 4.40 -10.36 5.58
C ALA A 68 3.00 -9.86 5.99
N PHE A 69 2.09 -10.77 6.32
CA PHE A 69 0.77 -10.44 6.86
C PHE A 69 0.88 -9.72 8.20
N GLU A 70 1.72 -10.21 9.11
CA GLU A 70 1.98 -9.55 10.40
C GLU A 70 2.56 -8.14 10.22
N ARG A 71 3.52 -7.97 9.31
CA ARG A 71 4.04 -6.64 8.97
C ARG A 71 2.96 -5.71 8.43
N MET A 72 2.05 -6.22 7.59
CA MET A 72 0.93 -5.45 7.07
C MET A 72 -0.04 -5.00 8.17
N LEU A 73 -0.37 -5.87 9.13
CA LEU A 73 -1.23 -5.52 10.25
C LEU A 73 -0.60 -4.44 11.14
N LEU A 74 0.71 -4.53 11.40
CA LEU A 74 1.45 -3.59 12.24
C LEU A 74 1.73 -2.25 11.54
N ALA A 75 1.74 -2.21 10.21
CA ALA A 75 1.99 -0.98 9.45
C ALA A 75 0.86 0.04 9.69
N PRO A 76 1.16 1.29 10.07
CA PRO A 76 0.13 2.26 10.44
C PRO A 76 -0.80 2.59 9.27
N ALA A 77 -2.11 2.44 9.48
CA ALA A 77 -3.14 2.80 8.51
C ALA A 77 -3.23 4.33 8.33
N SER A 78 -3.14 4.84 7.11
CA SER A 78 -3.22 6.29 6.86
C SER A 78 -4.65 6.77 6.63
N SER A 79 -5.60 5.85 6.45
CA SER A 79 -6.99 6.15 6.12
C SER A 79 -7.96 5.08 6.65
N ILE A 80 -9.25 5.39 6.64
CA ILE A 80 -10.31 4.39 6.91
C ILE A 80 -10.33 3.29 5.84
N ALA A 81 -9.96 3.60 4.60
CA ALA A 81 -9.85 2.59 3.54
C ALA A 81 -8.74 1.56 3.84
N ASP A 82 -7.63 2.01 4.43
CA ASP A 82 -6.55 1.12 4.87
C ASP A 82 -7.03 0.20 6.00
N ILE A 83 -7.82 0.73 6.96
CA ILE A 83 -8.44 -0.07 8.02
C ILE A 83 -9.39 -1.12 7.46
N ALA A 84 -10.27 -0.73 6.53
CA ALA A 84 -11.19 -1.66 5.88
C ALA A 84 -10.40 -2.77 5.18
N THR A 85 -9.35 -2.43 4.44
CA THR A 85 -8.47 -3.40 3.77
C THR A 85 -7.81 -4.36 4.76
N LYS A 86 -7.32 -3.87 5.91
CA LYS A 86 -6.76 -4.74 6.97
C LYS A 86 -7.80 -5.75 7.46
N LEU A 87 -9.02 -5.30 7.74
CA LEU A 87 -10.11 -6.13 8.23
C LEU A 87 -10.56 -7.16 7.20
N GLU A 88 -10.72 -6.76 5.94
CA GLU A 88 -11.10 -7.66 4.85
C GLU A 88 -10.08 -8.80 4.70
N ILE A 89 -8.79 -8.49 4.66
CA ILE A 89 -7.74 -9.51 4.54
C ILE A 89 -7.71 -10.38 5.80
N ALA A 90 -7.80 -9.79 6.99
CA ALA A 90 -7.84 -10.54 8.23
C ALA A 90 -9.02 -11.52 8.30
N LEU A 91 -10.20 -11.12 7.82
CA LEU A 91 -11.37 -12.00 7.81
C LEU A 91 -11.20 -13.18 6.85
N VAL A 92 -10.53 -12.98 5.72
CA VAL A 92 -10.25 -14.06 4.76
C VAL A 92 -9.19 -15.02 5.30
N GLU A 93 -8.09 -14.50 5.86
CA GLU A 93 -7.01 -15.35 6.37
C GLU A 93 -7.40 -16.15 7.62
N TYR A 94 -8.39 -15.68 8.38
CA TYR A 94 -8.88 -16.33 9.60
C TYR A 94 -10.31 -16.86 9.45
N GLU A 95 -10.78 -17.08 8.23
CA GLU A 95 -12.10 -17.67 8.01
C GLU A 95 -12.17 -19.05 8.70
N GLY A 96 -12.97 -19.15 9.76
CA GLY A 96 -13.11 -20.38 10.57
C GLY A 96 -12.09 -20.53 11.70
N CYS A 97 -11.25 -19.53 11.96
CA CYS A 97 -10.27 -19.50 13.06
C CYS A 97 -10.49 -18.27 13.96
N ASP A 98 -10.07 -18.36 15.23
CA ASP A 98 -10.13 -17.22 16.13
C ASP A 98 -9.12 -16.14 15.68
N PHE A 99 -9.64 -14.95 15.38
CA PHE A 99 -8.79 -13.79 15.11
C PHE A 99 -8.30 -13.20 16.45
N ASP A 100 -7.00 -13.36 16.72
CA ASP A 100 -6.36 -12.99 17.98
C ASP A 100 -6.71 -11.56 18.43
N GLU A 101 -7.13 -11.42 19.70
CA GLU A 101 -7.45 -10.15 20.35
C GLU A 101 -6.33 -9.11 20.21
N LYS A 102 -5.06 -9.54 20.20
CA LYS A 102 -3.91 -8.64 20.02
C LYS A 102 -3.92 -7.95 18.66
N ARG A 103 -4.30 -8.66 17.61
CA ARG A 103 -4.37 -8.10 16.24
C ARG A 103 -5.56 -7.16 16.09
N LEU A 104 -6.70 -7.50 16.70
CA LEU A 104 -7.83 -6.57 16.82
C LEU A 104 -7.44 -5.29 17.56
N ALA A 105 -6.67 -5.41 18.66
CA ALA A 105 -6.21 -4.25 19.42
C ALA A 105 -5.30 -3.33 18.58
N ILE A 106 -4.48 -3.89 17.68
CA ILE A 106 -3.66 -3.10 16.74
C ILE A 106 -4.56 -2.30 15.78
N ILE A 107 -5.56 -2.95 15.17
CA ILE A 107 -6.49 -2.28 14.25
C ILE A 107 -7.30 -1.21 14.99
N ALA A 108 -7.82 -1.53 16.18
CA ALA A 108 -8.56 -0.60 17.02
C ALA A 108 -7.73 0.63 17.42
N LYS A 109 -6.43 0.45 17.68
CA LYS A 109 -5.51 1.56 17.95
C LYS A 109 -5.40 2.51 16.77
N ASP A 110 -5.29 1.99 15.54
CA ASP A 110 -5.26 2.84 14.36
C ASP A 110 -6.60 3.58 14.16
N VAL A 111 -7.74 2.92 14.42
CA VAL A 111 -9.07 3.56 14.37
C VAL A 111 -9.16 4.74 15.34
N ARG A 112 -8.79 4.55 16.62
CA ARG A 112 -8.80 5.63 17.63
C ARG A 112 -7.88 6.78 17.24
N ARG A 113 -6.68 6.46 16.73
CA ARG A 113 -5.74 7.47 16.23
C ARG A 113 -6.34 8.29 15.09
N LEU A 114 -7.03 7.65 14.14
CA LEU A 114 -7.70 8.34 13.02
C LEU A 114 -8.94 9.14 13.47
N ALA A 115 -9.61 8.72 14.53
CA ALA A 115 -10.72 9.45 15.16
C ALA A 115 -10.26 10.66 16.00
N GLY A 116 -8.95 10.80 16.26
CA GLY A 116 -8.39 11.87 17.08
C GLY A 116 -8.46 11.61 18.59
N GLU A 117 -8.74 10.37 19.01
CA GLU A 117 -8.89 9.95 20.41
C GLU A 117 -7.56 9.52 21.06
N ALA A 118 -6.46 10.21 20.72
CA ALA A 118 -5.10 9.81 21.12
C ALA A 118 -4.81 9.99 22.63
#